data_AF-A0A932YPX4-F1
#
_entry.id   AF-A0A932YPX4-F1
#
_cell.length_a   1.000
_cell.length_b   1.000
_cell.length_c   1.000
_cell.angle_alpha   90.00
_cell.angle_beta   90.00
_cell.angle_gamma   90.00
#
_symmetry.space_group_name_H-M   'P 1'
#
loop_
_entity.id
_entity.type
_entity.pdbx_description
1 polymer ?
#
loop_
_entity_poly.entity_id
_entity_poly.type
_entity_poly.pdbx_seq_one_letter_code
_entity_poly.pdbx_strand_id
1 'polypeptide(L)'
;MKKILFFIIPAFILAIIIILSYQFFFLRRNEKGALQITSNPKSKVYLDDKFIGETPLCKCEVADMLPVGSYTLKIIPNDPSLADYQEKIDIAVSVLTVVDRKFGKGAESEGSVIYLTPLSDKNSTELLVLSFPDKSDVFMDSAVVGQTSLLLDDITESDHSLLIKRNGYKDKAVRIRTPKGYKLTARVYLGIDGRSVLNSSSSAAVSTQITPLPSKVLQKALILQTPNGFLRVRSDASLSASEIDRVTPGETFELMDEKSGWYQIKLEDGEEGWISSRYAEKE
;
A
#
# COMPACT_ATOMS: atom_id res chain seq x y z
N MET A 1 35.00 -55.21 37.70
CA MET A 1 33.79 -54.79 36.96
C MET A 1 33.51 -53.28 36.98
N LYS A 2 33.78 -52.53 38.06
CA LYS A 2 33.54 -51.06 38.14
C LYS A 2 34.31 -50.19 37.13
N LYS A 3 35.52 -50.58 36.69
CA LYS A 3 36.33 -49.79 35.73
C LYS A 3 35.78 -49.79 34.29
N ILE A 4 35.05 -50.84 33.91
CA ILE A 4 34.44 -50.96 32.58
C ILE A 4 33.21 -50.03 32.46
N LEU A 5 32.46 -49.90 33.56
CA LEU A 5 31.29 -49.02 33.64
C LEU A 5 31.66 -47.53 33.46
N PHE A 6 32.88 -47.13 33.86
CA PHE A 6 33.37 -45.76 33.74
C PHE A 6 33.60 -45.32 32.29
N PHE A 7 33.87 -46.24 31.36
CA PHE A 7 34.05 -45.94 29.94
C PHE A 7 32.77 -46.10 29.11
N ILE A 8 31.86 -46.98 29.52
CA ILE A 8 30.61 -47.24 28.78
C ILE A 8 29.61 -46.08 28.93
N ILE A 9 29.49 -45.49 30.12
CA ILE A 9 28.56 -44.39 30.39
C ILE A 9 28.83 -43.16 29.50
N PRO A 10 30.07 -42.62 29.39
CA PRO A 10 30.34 -41.46 28.54
C PRO A 10 30.17 -41.77 27.03
N ALA A 11 30.48 -42.99 26.59
CA ALA A 11 30.24 -43.40 25.21
C ALA A 11 28.74 -43.46 24.87
N PHE A 12 27.92 -43.91 25.82
CA PHE A 12 26.47 -43.94 25.67
C PHE A 12 25.86 -42.53 25.67
N ILE A 13 26.35 -41.64 26.53
CA ILE A 13 25.93 -40.22 26.54
C ILE A 13 26.32 -39.54 25.21
N LEU A 14 27.52 -39.79 24.69
CA LEU A 14 27.95 -39.24 23.40
C LEU A 14 27.06 -39.75 22.25
N ALA A 15 26.73 -41.04 22.24
CA ALA A 15 25.81 -41.61 21.25
C ALA A 15 24.41 -40.98 21.34
N ILE A 16 23.89 -40.74 22.55
CA ILE A 16 22.62 -40.04 22.76
C ILE A 16 22.71 -38.60 22.25
N ILE A 17 23.80 -37.86 22.51
CA ILE A 17 23.99 -36.50 21.99
C ILE A 17 24.08 -36.49 20.46
N ILE A 18 24.71 -37.49 19.85
CA ILE A 18 24.78 -37.62 18.39
C ILE A 18 23.38 -37.95 17.83
N ILE A 19 22.62 -38.83 18.47
CA ILE A 19 21.25 -39.16 18.05
C ILE A 19 20.32 -37.97 18.27
N LEU A 20 20.42 -37.25 19.38
CA LEU A 20 19.63 -36.05 19.67
C LEU A 20 20.03 -34.89 18.79
N SER A 21 21.31 -34.71 18.44
CA SER A 21 21.75 -33.68 17.50
C SER A 21 21.36 -34.05 16.07
N TYR A 22 21.46 -35.32 15.67
CA TYR A 22 20.95 -35.81 14.39
C TYR A 22 19.44 -35.67 14.32
N GLN A 23 18.70 -36.06 15.36
CA GLN A 23 17.26 -35.84 15.43
C GLN A 23 16.93 -34.35 15.45
N PHE A 24 17.63 -33.50 16.20
CA PHE A 24 17.41 -32.07 16.20
C PHE A 24 17.70 -31.42 14.83
N PHE A 25 18.72 -31.89 14.13
CA PHE A 25 19.10 -31.40 12.80
C PHE A 25 18.21 -31.97 11.68
N PHE A 26 17.72 -33.21 11.83
CA PHE A 26 16.86 -33.92 10.88
C PHE A 26 15.35 -33.67 11.13
N LEU A 27 14.97 -33.25 12.35
CA LEU A 27 13.62 -32.78 12.73
C LEU A 27 13.43 -31.28 12.50
N ARG A 28 14.48 -30.54 12.11
CA ARG A 28 14.26 -29.29 11.37
C ARG A 28 13.62 -29.67 10.05
N ARG A 29 12.30 -29.81 10.07
CA ARG A 29 11.48 -29.89 8.86
C ARG A 29 11.96 -28.77 7.96
N ASN A 30 12.34 -29.14 6.73
CA ASN A 30 12.52 -28.17 5.65
C ASN A 30 11.14 -27.61 5.33
N GLU A 31 10.63 -26.76 6.22
CA GLU A 31 9.39 -26.05 6.01
C GLU A 31 9.60 -25.13 4.82
N LYS A 32 8.63 -25.18 3.91
CA LYS A 32 8.68 -24.45 2.66
C LYS A 32 7.43 -23.62 2.48
N GLY A 33 7.58 -22.52 1.76
CA GLY A 33 6.49 -21.65 1.30
C GLY A 33 6.54 -21.47 -0.20
N ALA A 34 5.42 -21.02 -0.76
CA ALA A 34 5.29 -20.72 -2.17
C ALA A 34 5.56 -19.24 -2.44
N LEU A 35 6.11 -18.94 -3.62
CA LEU A 35 6.33 -17.57 -4.08
C LEU A 35 5.82 -17.43 -5.50
N GLN A 36 4.97 -16.42 -5.74
CA GLN A 36 4.52 -16.03 -7.07
C GLN A 36 4.90 -14.57 -7.34
N ILE A 37 5.49 -14.31 -8.51
CA ILE A 37 5.94 -12.99 -8.91
C ILE A 37 5.47 -12.68 -10.32
N THR A 38 4.73 -11.60 -10.48
CA THR A 38 4.34 -11.04 -11.78
C THR A 38 4.95 -9.67 -11.95
N SER A 39 5.32 -9.34 -13.19
CA SER A 39 5.69 -7.97 -13.51
C SER A 39 5.40 -7.56 -14.94
N ASN A 40 5.34 -6.24 -15.14
CA ASN A 40 5.24 -5.62 -16.46
C ASN A 40 6.20 -4.41 -16.52
N PRO A 41 7.17 -4.36 -17.44
CA PRO A 41 7.49 -5.38 -18.44
C PRO A 41 8.10 -6.64 -17.81
N LYS A 42 8.32 -7.67 -18.64
CA LYS A 42 9.01 -8.90 -18.23
C LYS A 42 10.33 -8.56 -17.53
N SER A 43 10.65 -9.26 -16.45
CA SER A 43 11.77 -8.92 -15.57
C SER A 43 12.52 -10.16 -15.12
N LYS A 44 13.82 -10.00 -14.83
CA LYS A 44 14.63 -11.01 -14.14
C LYS A 44 14.41 -10.91 -12.64
N VAL A 45 14.38 -12.04 -11.97
CA VAL A 45 14.10 -12.15 -10.54
C VAL A 45 15.28 -12.78 -9.82
N TYR A 46 15.70 -12.13 -8.74
CA TYR A 46 16.77 -12.57 -7.84
C TYR A 46 16.25 -12.62 -6.41
N LEU A 47 16.72 -13.60 -5.66
CA LEU A 47 16.43 -13.77 -4.25
C LEU A 47 17.76 -13.94 -3.51
N ASP A 48 18.08 -13.02 -2.60
CA ASP A 48 19.41 -12.90 -1.97
C ASP A 48 20.54 -12.94 -3.01
N ASP A 49 20.42 -12.09 -4.04
CA ASP A 49 21.33 -11.96 -5.18
C ASP A 49 21.46 -13.20 -6.08
N LYS A 50 20.77 -14.31 -5.76
CA LYS A 50 20.71 -15.50 -6.61
C LYS A 50 19.59 -15.37 -7.65
N PHE A 51 19.93 -15.53 -8.93
CA PHE A 51 18.93 -15.59 -10.00
C PHE A 51 18.01 -16.82 -9.83
N ILE A 52 16.69 -16.60 -9.84
CA ILE A 52 15.68 -17.68 -9.66
C ILE A 52 14.72 -17.83 -10.83
N GLY A 53 14.74 -16.90 -11.81
CA GLY A 53 13.93 -16.98 -13.03
C GLY A 53 13.53 -15.62 -13.58
N GLU A 54 12.59 -15.62 -14.52
CA GLU A 54 11.99 -14.41 -15.10
C GLU A 54 10.49 -14.38 -14.81
N THR A 55 9.89 -13.19 -14.77
CA THR A 55 8.44 -13.05 -14.61
C THR A 55 7.68 -13.45 -15.88
N PRO A 56 6.44 -13.96 -15.78
CA PRO A 56 5.80 -14.44 -14.55
C PRO A 56 6.53 -15.67 -13.99
N LEU A 57 6.78 -15.67 -12.68
CA LEU A 57 7.51 -16.72 -11.96
C LEU A 57 6.61 -17.32 -10.88
N CYS A 58 6.51 -18.65 -10.83
CA CYS A 58 5.84 -19.38 -9.75
C CYS A 58 6.78 -20.43 -9.18
N LYS A 59 7.15 -20.30 -7.91
CA LYS A 59 7.79 -21.33 -7.08
C LYS A 59 6.74 -21.95 -6.17
N CYS A 60 5.74 -22.55 -6.81
CA CYS A 60 4.46 -22.92 -6.20
C CYS A 60 4.28 -24.44 -6.10
N GLU A 61 5.01 -25.22 -6.90
CA GLU A 61 5.04 -26.67 -6.82
C GLU A 61 5.95 -27.14 -5.68
N VAL A 62 5.59 -28.25 -5.03
CA VAL A 62 6.31 -28.79 -3.86
C VAL A 62 7.82 -28.97 -4.10
N ALA A 63 8.20 -29.33 -5.34
CA ALA A 63 9.60 -29.48 -5.73
C ALA A 63 10.36 -28.14 -5.72
N ASP A 64 9.67 -27.06 -6.09
CA ASP A 64 10.22 -25.72 -6.33
C ASP A 64 10.00 -24.72 -5.19
N MET A 65 9.14 -25.05 -4.22
CA MET A 65 8.90 -24.21 -3.06
C MET A 65 10.19 -23.87 -2.32
N LEU A 66 10.22 -22.66 -1.77
CA LEU A 66 11.38 -22.06 -1.13
C LEU A 66 11.41 -22.38 0.36
N PRO A 67 12.58 -22.53 0.99
CA PRO A 67 12.68 -22.62 2.44
C PRO A 67 12.02 -21.42 3.12
N VAL A 68 11.48 -21.64 4.33
CA VAL A 68 10.96 -20.55 5.15
C VAL A 68 12.10 -19.63 5.58
N GLY A 69 11.86 -18.32 5.49
CA GLY A 69 12.85 -17.32 5.84
C GLY A 69 12.53 -15.93 5.30
N SER A 70 13.37 -14.97 5.69
CA SER A 70 13.33 -13.62 5.16
C SER A 70 14.35 -13.51 4.04
N TYR A 71 13.94 -12.93 2.92
CA TYR A 71 14.72 -12.83 1.71
C TYR A 71 14.72 -11.42 1.15
N THR A 72 15.82 -11.04 0.51
CA THR A 72 15.91 -9.83 -0.30
C THR A 72 15.50 -10.16 -1.73
N LEU A 73 14.27 -9.77 -2.09
CA LEU A 73 13.77 -9.86 -3.44
C LEU A 73 14.30 -8.70 -4.26
N LYS A 74 14.89 -9.00 -5.42
CA LYS A 74 15.26 -8.01 -6.44
C LYS A 74 14.64 -8.37 -7.78
N ILE A 75 13.93 -7.42 -8.38
CA ILE A 75 13.29 -7.55 -9.70
C ILE A 75 13.90 -6.50 -10.63
N ILE A 76 14.50 -6.97 -11.73
CA ILE A 76 15.19 -6.14 -12.72
C ILE A 76 14.37 -6.17 -14.02
N PRO A 77 13.73 -5.06 -14.43
CA PRO A 77 12.98 -5.02 -15.68
C PRO A 77 13.89 -5.24 -16.89
N ASN A 78 13.38 -5.90 -17.93
CA ASN A 78 14.14 -6.09 -19.17
C ASN A 78 14.32 -4.78 -19.96
N ASP A 79 13.53 -3.75 -19.65
CA ASP A 79 13.72 -2.40 -20.16
C ASP A 79 14.78 -1.67 -19.30
N PRO A 80 15.98 -1.36 -19.85
CA PRO A 80 17.07 -0.75 -19.09
C PRO A 80 16.80 0.71 -18.71
N SER A 81 15.73 1.34 -19.20
CA SER A 81 15.33 2.69 -18.82
C SER A 81 14.52 2.74 -17.52
N LEU A 82 14.10 1.58 -17.01
CA LEU A 82 13.31 1.46 -15.79
C LEU A 82 14.19 1.05 -14.61
N ALA A 83 13.92 1.61 -13.44
CA ALA A 83 14.68 1.33 -12.23
C ALA A 83 14.39 -0.07 -11.68
N ASP A 84 15.41 -0.73 -11.16
CA ASP A 84 15.29 -1.97 -10.39
C ASP A 84 14.36 -1.77 -9.17
N TYR A 85 13.70 -2.85 -8.75
CA TYR A 85 12.93 -2.89 -7.51
C TYR A 85 13.57 -3.88 -6.54
N GLN A 86 13.66 -3.50 -5.27
CA GLN A 86 14.21 -4.33 -4.20
C GLN A 86 13.37 -4.19 -2.94
N GLU A 87 12.97 -5.32 -2.34
CA GLU A 87 12.20 -5.36 -1.09
C GLU A 87 12.55 -6.60 -0.28
N LYS A 88 12.47 -6.49 1.05
CA LYS A 88 12.51 -7.67 1.93
C LYS A 88 11.14 -8.32 1.97
N ILE A 89 11.10 -9.62 1.67
CA ILE A 89 9.89 -10.43 1.75
C ILE A 89 10.10 -11.60 2.71
N ASP A 90 9.03 -12.08 3.31
CA ASP A 90 9.05 -13.28 4.12
C ASP A 90 8.33 -14.42 3.38
N ILE A 91 8.97 -15.59 3.39
CA ILE A 91 8.37 -16.85 2.94
C ILE A 91 7.99 -17.61 4.19
N ALA A 92 6.69 -17.80 4.41
CA ALA A 92 6.15 -18.53 5.55
C ALA A 92 5.70 -19.94 5.15
N VAL A 93 5.60 -20.83 6.14
CA VAL A 93 5.30 -22.24 5.93
C VAL A 93 3.92 -22.43 5.31
N SER A 94 3.86 -23.23 4.25
CA SER A 94 2.61 -23.67 3.60
C SER A 94 1.68 -22.54 3.14
N VAL A 95 2.20 -21.32 2.97
CA VAL A 95 1.45 -20.17 2.44
C VAL A 95 2.11 -19.62 1.18
N LEU A 96 1.33 -18.89 0.39
CA LEU A 96 1.77 -18.22 -0.82
C LEU A 96 2.07 -16.75 -0.52
N THR A 97 3.30 -16.33 -0.82
CA THR A 97 3.65 -14.91 -0.93
C THR A 97 3.50 -14.50 -2.40
N VAL A 98 2.75 -13.43 -2.66
CA VAL A 98 2.50 -12.90 -4.01
C VAL A 98 3.10 -11.52 -4.13
N VAL A 99 3.88 -11.30 -5.18
CA VAL A 99 4.43 -9.99 -5.53
C VAL A 99 4.01 -9.63 -6.94
N ASP A 100 3.32 -8.52 -7.10
CA ASP A 100 3.00 -7.94 -8.40
C ASP A 100 3.71 -6.58 -8.55
N ARG A 101 4.33 -6.34 -9.70
CA ARG A 101 5.02 -5.09 -9.97
C ARG A 101 4.79 -4.61 -11.39
N LYS A 102 4.23 -3.41 -11.55
CA LYS A 102 4.21 -2.72 -12.85
C LYS A 102 5.20 -1.57 -12.79
N PHE A 103 6.27 -1.70 -13.54
CA PHE A 103 7.32 -0.68 -13.61
C PHE A 103 6.83 0.52 -14.44
N GLY A 104 7.19 1.70 -13.98
CA GLY A 104 6.97 2.97 -14.65
C GLY A 104 8.18 3.88 -14.46
N LYS A 105 8.28 4.94 -15.26
CA LYS A 105 9.37 5.91 -15.18
C LYS A 105 9.28 6.69 -13.87
N GLY A 106 10.41 6.85 -13.18
CA GLY A 106 10.46 7.55 -11.89
C GLY A 106 9.45 6.97 -10.88
N ALA A 107 8.59 7.82 -10.33
CA ALA A 107 7.61 7.44 -9.31
C ALA A 107 6.32 6.79 -9.86
N GLU A 108 6.25 6.52 -11.16
CA GLU A 108 5.05 5.92 -11.78
C GLU A 108 4.89 4.41 -11.55
N SER A 109 5.88 3.77 -10.92
CA SER A 109 5.83 2.34 -10.63
C SER A 109 4.79 2.02 -9.56
N GLU A 110 4.00 0.98 -9.78
CA GLU A 110 2.97 0.49 -8.86
C GLU A 110 3.14 -1.01 -8.60
N GLY A 111 2.48 -1.55 -7.57
CA GLY A 111 2.57 -2.97 -7.26
C GLY A 111 1.87 -3.36 -5.98
N SER A 112 2.03 -4.62 -5.59
CA SER A 112 1.55 -5.14 -4.32
C SER A 112 2.40 -6.30 -3.84
N VAL A 113 2.59 -6.39 -2.53
CA VAL A 113 3.15 -7.56 -1.83
C VAL A 113 2.07 -8.08 -0.90
N ILE A 114 1.69 -9.34 -1.08
CA ILE A 114 0.64 -10.00 -0.33
C ILE A 114 1.22 -11.24 0.32
N TYR A 115 1.04 -11.37 1.63
CA TYR A 115 1.54 -12.52 2.37
C TYR A 115 0.61 -12.85 3.54
N LEU A 116 0.73 -14.07 4.03
CA LEU A 116 -0.05 -14.58 5.15
C LEU A 116 0.84 -14.83 6.35
N THR A 117 0.35 -14.48 7.53
CA THR A 117 0.98 -14.83 8.81
C THR A 117 0.01 -15.70 9.61
N PRO A 118 0.42 -16.88 10.10
CA PRO A 118 -0.45 -17.72 10.92
C PRO A 118 -0.91 -17.00 12.19
N LEU A 119 -2.19 -17.09 12.52
CA LEU A 119 -2.75 -16.58 13.77
C LEU A 119 -2.69 -17.64 14.88
N SER A 120 -2.66 -17.17 16.12
CA SER A 120 -2.75 -18.02 17.31
C SER A 120 -4.15 -18.63 17.42
N ASP A 121 -5.20 -17.84 17.21
CA ASP A 121 -6.55 -18.35 17.04
C ASP A 121 -6.72 -18.90 15.62
N LYS A 122 -7.01 -20.20 15.52
CA LYS A 122 -7.24 -20.87 14.23
C LYS A 122 -8.63 -20.62 13.68
N ASN A 123 -9.50 -19.95 14.45
CA ASN A 123 -10.83 -19.59 14.01
C ASN A 123 -10.99 -18.17 13.50
N SER A 124 -10.03 -17.28 13.78
CA SER A 124 -10.07 -15.90 13.32
C SER A 124 -9.50 -15.75 11.92
N THR A 125 -9.92 -14.67 11.27
CA THR A 125 -9.41 -14.22 9.97
C THR A 125 -9.15 -12.73 10.10
N GLU A 126 -7.94 -12.29 9.77
CA GLU A 126 -7.55 -10.87 9.86
C GLU A 126 -7.04 -10.38 8.50
N LEU A 127 -7.29 -9.11 8.21
CA LEU A 127 -6.77 -8.42 7.03
C LEU A 127 -6.10 -7.11 7.44
N LEU A 128 -4.81 -6.99 7.13
CA LEU A 128 -4.06 -5.75 7.26
C LEU A 128 -3.80 -5.15 5.88
N VAL A 129 -4.35 -3.97 5.61
CA VAL A 129 -4.11 -3.22 4.37
C VAL A 129 -3.18 -2.05 4.63
N LEU A 130 -2.02 -2.07 3.97
CA LEU A 130 -1.00 -1.04 4.02
C LEU A 130 -0.82 -0.44 2.63
N SER A 131 -0.46 0.85 2.54
CA SER A 131 -0.07 1.41 1.25
C SER A 131 1.08 2.40 1.32
N PHE A 132 1.69 2.61 0.16
CA PHE A 132 2.55 3.73 -0.12
C PHE A 132 1.99 4.51 -1.32
N PRO A 133 1.63 5.79 -1.16
CA PRO A 133 1.68 6.58 0.08
C PRO A 133 0.70 6.05 1.14
N ASP A 134 0.95 6.37 2.40
CA ASP A 134 0.06 6.00 3.50
C ASP A 134 -1.22 6.87 3.52
N LYS A 135 -2.21 6.49 4.33
CA LYS A 135 -3.54 7.12 4.40
C LYS A 135 -4.22 7.18 3.03
N SER A 136 -4.11 6.10 2.27
CA SER A 136 -4.89 5.90 1.03
C SER A 136 -6.25 5.32 1.37
N ASP A 137 -7.28 5.73 0.64
CA ASP A 137 -8.64 5.24 0.83
C ASP A 137 -8.73 3.78 0.39
N VAL A 138 -9.37 2.96 1.21
CA VAL A 138 -9.53 1.52 1.00
C VAL A 138 -11.01 1.22 0.78
N PHE A 139 -11.29 0.58 -0.35
CA PHE A 139 -12.59 0.02 -0.68
C PHE A 139 -12.47 -1.50 -0.70
N MET A 140 -13.38 -2.19 -0.02
CA MET A 140 -13.49 -3.65 -0.05
C MET A 140 -14.87 -4.02 -0.60
N ASP A 141 -14.89 -4.80 -1.68
CA ASP A 141 -16.13 -5.23 -2.34
C ASP A 141 -17.05 -4.06 -2.71
N SER A 142 -16.44 -2.99 -3.20
CA SER A 142 -17.04 -1.71 -3.58
C SER A 142 -17.48 -0.82 -2.41
N ALA A 143 -17.47 -1.31 -1.16
CA ALA A 143 -17.78 -0.52 0.02
C ALA A 143 -16.53 0.18 0.57
N VAL A 144 -16.66 1.43 1.00
CA VAL A 144 -15.58 2.14 1.71
C VAL A 144 -15.41 1.51 3.09
N VAL A 145 -14.19 1.06 3.40
CA VAL A 145 -13.89 0.43 4.71
C VAL A 145 -12.96 1.26 5.58
N GLY A 146 -12.25 2.25 5.00
CA GLY A 146 -11.41 3.16 5.77
C GLY A 146 -10.19 3.65 4.98
N GLN A 147 -9.11 3.95 5.69
CA GLN A 147 -7.83 4.36 5.13
C GLN A 147 -6.70 3.48 5.64
N THR A 148 -5.65 3.26 4.85
CA THR A 148 -4.44 2.57 5.32
C THR A 148 -3.78 3.37 6.46
N SER A 149 -3.12 2.78 7.46
CA SER A 149 -2.89 1.37 7.79
C SER A 149 -4.11 0.74 8.48
N LEU A 150 -4.90 -0.03 7.73
CA LEU A 150 -6.21 -0.53 8.16
C LEU A 150 -6.11 -1.99 8.58
N LEU A 151 -6.41 -2.29 9.83
CA LEU A 151 -6.64 -3.66 10.31
C LEU A 151 -8.14 -3.92 10.38
N LEU A 152 -8.57 -4.99 9.71
CA LEU A 152 -9.92 -5.52 9.80
C LEU A 152 -9.84 -6.89 10.48
N ASP A 153 -10.54 -7.01 11.60
CA ASP A 153 -10.69 -8.25 12.36
C ASP A 153 -12.00 -8.94 11.95
N ASP A 154 -12.04 -10.26 12.06
CA ASP A 154 -13.23 -11.10 11.78
C ASP A 154 -13.81 -10.93 10.36
N ILE A 155 -12.91 -10.85 9.38
CA ILE A 155 -13.26 -10.80 7.96
C ILE A 155 -13.73 -12.20 7.51
N THR A 156 -14.75 -12.24 6.65
CA THR A 156 -15.24 -13.51 6.09
C THR A 156 -14.14 -14.28 5.36
N GLU A 157 -14.14 -15.61 5.50
CA GLU A 157 -13.25 -16.49 4.75
C GLU A 157 -13.72 -16.58 3.29
N SER A 158 -13.23 -15.69 2.42
CA SER A 158 -13.69 -15.60 1.03
C SER A 158 -12.64 -14.92 0.14
N ASP A 159 -12.94 -14.89 -1.16
CA ASP A 159 -12.31 -13.95 -2.07
C ASP A 159 -12.89 -12.55 -1.85
N HIS A 160 -12.02 -11.54 -1.85
CA HIS A 160 -12.36 -10.13 -1.72
C HIS A 160 -11.67 -9.30 -2.79
N SER A 161 -12.32 -8.22 -3.18
CA SER A 161 -11.76 -7.19 -4.05
C SER A 161 -11.37 -5.97 -3.23
N LEU A 162 -10.09 -5.60 -3.28
CA LEU A 162 -9.58 -4.36 -2.71
C LEU A 162 -9.35 -3.35 -3.82
N LEU A 163 -9.77 -2.11 -3.59
CA LEU A 163 -9.44 -0.96 -4.42
C LEU A 163 -8.84 0.12 -3.52
N ILE A 164 -7.60 0.50 -3.81
CA ILE A 164 -6.85 1.50 -3.05
C ILE A 164 -6.74 2.75 -3.92
N LYS A 165 -7.14 3.89 -3.36
CA LYS A 165 -7.14 5.19 -4.03
C LYS A 165 -6.39 6.24 -3.23
N ARG A 166 -5.71 7.13 -3.95
CA ARG A 166 -5.10 8.32 -3.38
C ARG A 166 -5.04 9.41 -4.43
N ASN A 167 -5.44 10.62 -4.06
CA ASN A 167 -5.33 11.78 -4.94
C ASN A 167 -3.87 11.98 -5.42
N GLY A 168 -3.68 12.17 -6.73
CA GLY A 168 -2.38 12.30 -7.38
C GLY A 168 -1.72 10.96 -7.76
N TYR A 169 -2.36 9.83 -7.46
CA TYR A 169 -1.85 8.50 -7.73
C TYR A 169 -2.83 7.70 -8.59
N LYS A 170 -2.28 6.69 -9.27
CA LYS A 170 -3.06 5.68 -10.00
C LYS A 170 -3.78 4.80 -9.00
N ASP A 171 -5.07 4.57 -9.24
CA ASP A 171 -5.86 3.59 -8.50
C ASP A 171 -5.27 2.19 -8.68
N LYS A 172 -5.19 1.40 -7.60
CA LYS A 172 -4.73 0.00 -7.65
C LYS A 172 -5.81 -0.93 -7.11
N ALA A 173 -6.26 -1.85 -7.97
CA ALA A 173 -7.15 -2.94 -7.58
C ALA A 173 -6.33 -4.21 -7.33
N VAL A 174 -6.69 -4.95 -6.27
CA VAL A 174 -6.05 -6.20 -5.87
C VAL A 174 -7.15 -7.20 -5.51
N ARG A 175 -7.05 -8.43 -6.01
CA ARG A 175 -7.88 -9.54 -5.55
C ARG A 175 -7.13 -10.34 -4.51
N ILE A 176 -7.78 -10.61 -3.39
CA ILE A 176 -7.21 -11.37 -2.28
C ILE A 176 -8.16 -12.50 -1.89
N ARG A 177 -7.61 -13.50 -1.21
CA ARG A 177 -8.38 -14.54 -0.53
C ARG A 177 -7.96 -14.58 0.92
N THR A 178 -8.90 -14.51 1.84
CA THR A 178 -8.64 -14.48 3.28
C THR A 178 -8.92 -15.85 3.90
N PRO A 179 -7.91 -16.71 4.10
CA PRO A 179 -8.11 -18.01 4.72
C PRO A 179 -8.22 -17.90 6.25
N LYS A 180 -9.05 -18.76 6.83
CA LYS A 180 -9.22 -18.88 8.27
C LYS A 180 -7.93 -19.31 8.99
N GLY A 181 -7.66 -18.74 10.15
CA GLY A 181 -6.47 -18.97 10.97
C GLY A 181 -5.22 -18.22 10.50
N TYR A 182 -5.38 -17.21 9.64
CA TYR A 182 -4.30 -16.37 9.12
C TYR A 182 -4.68 -14.89 9.11
N LYS A 183 -3.65 -14.06 9.27
CA LYS A 183 -3.68 -12.65 8.90
C LYS A 183 -3.13 -12.48 7.50
N LEU A 184 -3.95 -12.01 6.58
CA LEU A 184 -3.48 -11.56 5.27
C LEU A 184 -2.97 -10.12 5.41
N THR A 185 -1.75 -9.86 4.96
CA THR A 185 -1.23 -8.50 4.82
C THR A 185 -1.12 -8.16 3.35
N ALA A 186 -1.82 -7.11 2.92
CA ALA A 186 -1.75 -6.54 1.59
C ALA A 186 -1.01 -5.20 1.66
N ARG A 187 0.24 -5.17 1.19
CA ARG A 187 1.02 -3.94 1.04
C ARG A 187 0.94 -3.46 -0.39
N VAL A 188 0.37 -2.28 -0.62
CA VAL A 188 0.05 -1.76 -1.96
C VAL A 188 0.88 -0.52 -2.26
N TYR A 189 1.57 -0.50 -3.40
CA TYR A 189 2.35 0.65 -3.87
C TYR A 189 1.60 1.31 -5.01
N LEU A 190 1.19 2.56 -4.83
CA LEU A 190 0.55 3.35 -5.88
C LEU A 190 1.61 4.13 -6.65
N GLY A 191 1.54 4.06 -7.98
CA GLY A 191 2.35 4.92 -8.85
C GLY A 191 1.70 6.30 -8.98
N ILE A 192 2.50 7.36 -9.13
CA ILE A 192 1.94 8.68 -9.42
C ILE A 192 1.18 8.65 -10.76
N ASP A 193 0.10 9.42 -10.86
CA ASP A 193 -0.50 9.71 -12.15
C ASP A 193 0.31 10.86 -12.80
N GLY A 194 1.13 10.54 -13.80
CA GLY A 194 2.00 11.48 -14.51
C GLY A 194 1.26 12.67 -15.15
N ARG A 195 -0.08 12.63 -15.20
CA ARG A 195 -0.92 13.77 -15.60
C ARG A 195 -1.06 14.85 -14.53
N SER A 196 -0.87 14.52 -13.24
CA SER A 196 -0.97 15.48 -12.14
C SER A 196 0.33 16.26 -11.87
N VAL A 197 1.49 15.77 -12.34
CA VAL A 197 2.82 16.36 -12.03
C VAL A 197 3.26 17.41 -13.06
N LEU A 198 2.60 17.47 -14.22
CA LEU A 198 2.89 18.47 -15.26
C LEU A 198 2.28 19.85 -14.97
N ASN A 199 1.52 20.02 -13.88
CA ASN A 199 0.94 21.31 -13.48
C ASN A 199 1.60 21.95 -12.25
N SER A 200 2.67 21.37 -11.71
CA SER A 200 3.33 21.89 -10.49
C SER A 200 4.84 22.11 -10.64
N SER A 201 5.38 22.08 -11.86
CA SER A 201 6.81 22.21 -12.14
C SER A 201 7.14 23.28 -13.19
N SER A 202 6.59 24.49 -13.02
CA SER A 202 7.03 25.67 -13.76
C SER A 202 6.71 26.98 -13.01
N SER A 203 7.45 27.25 -11.93
CA SER A 203 7.59 28.63 -11.43
C SER A 203 8.98 28.86 -10.83
N ALA A 204 9.96 29.04 -11.72
CA ALA A 204 11.19 29.75 -11.44
C ALA A 204 11.87 30.16 -12.77
N ALA A 205 11.29 31.14 -13.46
CA ALA A 205 12.02 32.15 -14.25
C ALA A 205 11.01 33.08 -14.93
N VAL A 206 10.98 34.33 -14.46
CA VAL A 206 10.29 35.46 -15.06
C VAL A 206 10.93 35.79 -16.41
N SER A 207 10.13 35.91 -17.48
CA SER A 207 10.44 36.80 -18.60
C SER A 207 9.16 37.28 -19.30
N THR A 208 9.06 38.60 -19.32
CA THR A 208 8.19 39.58 -19.99
C THR A 208 7.52 39.22 -21.34
N GLN A 209 6.24 39.64 -21.46
CA GLN A 209 5.53 40.12 -22.68
C GLN A 209 5.17 39.05 -23.77
N ILE A 210 3.96 38.89 -24.35
CA ILE A 210 2.74 39.69 -24.60
C ILE A 210 1.53 38.72 -24.80
N THR A 211 0.32 39.16 -24.41
CA THR A 211 -1.10 38.65 -24.45
C THR A 211 -1.61 37.96 -25.76
N PRO A 212 -2.82 37.33 -25.81
CA PRO A 212 -3.88 37.16 -24.79
C PRO A 212 -4.44 35.73 -24.61
N LEU A 213 -4.96 35.39 -23.41
CA LEU A 213 -5.68 34.13 -23.14
C LEU A 213 -7.09 34.46 -22.60
N PRO A 214 -8.14 33.72 -23.00
CA PRO A 214 -9.52 34.09 -22.75
C PRO A 214 -9.88 33.88 -21.28
N SER A 215 -10.68 34.80 -20.76
CA SER A 215 -11.26 34.79 -19.43
C SER A 215 -11.90 33.45 -19.08
N LYS A 216 -11.31 32.72 -18.13
CA LYS A 216 -12.00 31.66 -17.39
C LYS A 216 -13.02 32.39 -16.50
N VAL A 217 -14.29 32.16 -16.77
CA VAL A 217 -15.42 32.78 -16.06
C VAL A 217 -15.24 32.56 -14.56
N LEU A 218 -15.04 33.64 -13.81
CA LEU A 218 -14.96 33.65 -12.35
C LEU A 218 -16.34 33.34 -11.79
N GLN A 219 -16.63 32.06 -11.57
CA GLN A 219 -17.77 31.66 -10.74
C GLN A 219 -17.49 32.09 -9.31
N LYS A 220 -18.53 32.56 -8.63
CA LYS A 220 -18.44 33.03 -7.25
C LYS A 220 -19.28 32.13 -6.34
N ALA A 221 -18.89 32.04 -5.08
CA ALA A 221 -19.65 31.36 -4.04
C ALA A 221 -20.11 32.39 -3.01
N LEU A 222 -21.43 32.58 -2.92
CA LEU A 222 -22.08 33.39 -1.88
C LEU A 222 -22.28 32.53 -0.63
N ILE A 223 -21.83 33.02 0.52
CA ILE A 223 -22.01 32.33 1.80
C ILE A 223 -23.44 32.57 2.31
N LEU A 224 -24.19 31.49 2.51
CA LEU A 224 -25.56 31.53 3.02
C LEU A 224 -25.59 31.62 4.55
N GLN A 225 -26.76 31.92 5.10
CA GLN A 225 -26.95 31.99 6.55
C GLN A 225 -26.66 30.66 7.22
N THR A 226 -25.84 30.71 8.27
CA THR A 226 -25.51 29.55 9.11
C THR A 226 -26.11 29.71 10.50
N PRO A 227 -26.45 28.62 11.22
CA PRO A 227 -26.99 28.70 12.58
C PRO A 227 -26.08 29.41 13.58
N ASN A 228 -24.79 29.48 13.29
CA ASN A 228 -23.76 30.01 14.18
C ASN A 228 -23.25 31.39 13.76
N GLY A 229 -23.77 31.96 12.66
CA GLY A 229 -23.35 33.26 12.14
C GLY A 229 -22.01 33.29 11.39
N PHE A 230 -21.37 32.14 11.19
CA PHE A 230 -20.13 31.98 10.41
C PHE A 230 -20.02 30.57 9.80
N LEU A 231 -19.37 30.47 8.65
CA LEU A 231 -19.02 29.22 7.98
C LEU A 231 -17.51 28.95 8.13
N ARG A 232 -17.17 27.71 8.44
CA ARG A 232 -15.77 27.29 8.64
C ARG A 232 -15.12 26.97 7.32
N VAL A 233 -13.91 27.49 7.13
CA VAL A 233 -13.03 27.18 6.02
C VAL A 233 -12.02 26.16 6.50
N ARG A 234 -11.88 25.07 5.76
CA ARG A 234 -11.02 23.94 6.13
C ARG A 234 -9.91 23.71 5.14
N SER A 235 -8.82 23.09 5.60
CA SER A 235 -7.67 22.75 4.76
C SER A 235 -7.97 21.69 3.69
N ASP A 236 -9.06 20.93 3.82
CA ASP A 236 -9.47 19.89 2.88
C ASP A 236 -11.00 19.72 2.88
N ALA A 237 -11.56 19.09 1.85
CA ALA A 237 -12.99 18.86 1.62
C ALA A 237 -13.56 17.76 2.56
N SER A 238 -13.36 17.90 3.87
CA SER A 238 -13.76 16.92 4.88
C SER A 238 -14.15 17.58 6.20
N LEU A 239 -15.12 16.99 6.90
CA LEU A 239 -15.53 17.41 8.24
C LEU A 239 -14.44 17.18 9.31
N SER A 240 -13.46 16.31 9.03
CA SER A 240 -12.32 16.02 9.91
C SER A 240 -11.08 16.87 9.61
N ALA A 241 -11.08 17.67 8.55
CA ALA A 241 -9.95 18.53 8.19
C ALA A 241 -9.79 19.71 9.17
N SER A 242 -8.58 20.23 9.34
CA SER A 242 -8.34 21.36 10.23
C SER A 242 -9.07 22.61 9.73
N GLU A 243 -9.65 23.36 10.65
CA GLU A 243 -10.20 24.69 10.39
C GLU A 243 -9.03 25.66 10.22
N ILE A 244 -8.95 26.28 9.05
CA ILE A 244 -7.90 27.25 8.72
C ILE A 244 -8.42 28.68 8.80
N ASP A 245 -9.72 28.90 8.58
CA ASP A 245 -10.33 30.22 8.69
C ASP A 245 -11.87 30.15 8.89
N ARG A 246 -12.52 31.31 8.99
CA ARG A 246 -13.97 31.50 9.11
C ARG A 246 -14.44 32.64 8.23
N VAL A 247 -15.49 32.39 7.45
CA VAL A 247 -16.16 33.37 6.59
C VAL A 247 -17.56 33.67 7.10
N THR A 248 -18.08 34.87 6.81
CA THR A 248 -19.38 35.31 7.32
C THR A 248 -20.48 35.23 6.25
N PRO A 249 -21.74 34.97 6.63
CA PRO A 249 -22.85 34.96 5.68
C PRO A 249 -23.02 36.31 4.96
N GLY A 250 -23.24 36.27 3.65
CA GLY A 250 -23.36 37.45 2.78
C GLY A 250 -22.06 37.85 2.08
N GLU A 251 -20.92 37.25 2.45
CA GLU A 251 -19.67 37.40 1.72
C GLU A 251 -19.66 36.54 0.46
N THR A 252 -18.93 37.00 -0.55
CA THR A 252 -18.82 36.33 -1.84
C THR A 252 -17.35 36.08 -2.16
N PHE A 253 -16.98 34.83 -2.39
CA PHE A 253 -15.61 34.42 -2.67
C PHE A 253 -15.47 33.81 -4.06
N GLU A 254 -14.26 33.85 -4.62
CA GLU A 254 -13.98 33.21 -5.91
C GLU A 254 -14.06 31.68 -5.73
N LEU A 255 -14.90 31.03 -6.54
CA LEU A 255 -15.04 29.58 -6.53
C LEU A 255 -13.94 28.97 -7.42
N MET A 256 -13.01 28.27 -6.77
CA MET A 256 -11.85 27.68 -7.42
C MET A 256 -12.12 26.24 -7.89
N ASP A 257 -12.81 25.46 -7.05
CA ASP A 257 -13.12 24.04 -7.31
C ASP A 257 -14.36 23.55 -6.53
N GLU A 258 -14.92 22.40 -6.91
CA GLU A 258 -16.01 21.74 -6.20
C GLU A 258 -15.74 20.24 -6.05
N LYS A 259 -16.00 19.70 -4.86
CA LYS A 259 -15.97 18.27 -4.59
C LYS A 259 -17.14 17.89 -3.71
N SER A 260 -17.94 16.91 -4.13
CA SER A 260 -19.03 16.25 -3.40
C SER A 260 -19.40 16.87 -2.03
N GLY A 261 -20.21 17.94 -2.05
CA GLY A 261 -20.66 18.62 -0.83
C GLY A 261 -19.78 19.78 -0.31
N TRP A 262 -18.76 20.17 -1.07
CA TRP A 262 -17.78 21.20 -0.72
C TRP A 262 -17.42 22.10 -1.91
N TYR A 263 -17.17 23.37 -1.59
CA TYR A 263 -16.65 24.38 -2.48
C TYR A 263 -15.26 24.82 -2.00
N GLN A 264 -14.30 24.86 -2.91
CA GLN A 264 -13.01 25.48 -2.65
C GLN A 264 -13.12 26.96 -3.00
N ILE A 265 -12.85 27.81 -2.03
CA ILE A 265 -12.88 29.26 -2.18
C ILE A 265 -11.48 29.83 -2.00
N LYS A 266 -11.24 30.98 -2.62
CA LYS A 266 -10.03 31.78 -2.39
C LYS A 266 -10.34 32.93 -1.43
N LEU A 267 -9.55 33.02 -0.36
CA LEU A 267 -9.63 34.04 0.67
C LEU A 267 -8.90 35.33 0.24
N GLU A 268 -9.16 36.44 0.95
CA GLU A 268 -8.59 37.75 0.62
C GLU A 268 -7.06 37.81 0.76
N ASP A 269 -6.50 36.98 1.64
CA ASP A 269 -5.05 36.81 1.85
C ASP A 269 -4.38 35.95 0.76
N GLY A 270 -5.18 35.37 -0.14
CA GLY A 270 -4.75 34.51 -1.22
C GLY A 270 -4.64 33.03 -0.85
N GLU A 271 -4.96 32.64 0.39
CA GLU A 271 -5.06 31.24 0.79
C GLU A 271 -6.33 30.59 0.21
N GLU A 272 -6.27 29.27 0.00
CA GLU A 272 -7.39 28.49 -0.52
C GLU A 272 -7.92 27.55 0.55
N GLY A 273 -9.23 27.43 0.62
CA GLY A 273 -9.87 26.60 1.63
C GLY A 273 -11.23 26.07 1.22
N TRP A 274 -11.65 25.02 1.90
CA TRP A 274 -12.86 24.29 1.60
C TRP A 274 -13.99 24.67 2.56
N ILE A 275 -15.12 25.07 1.99
CA ILE A 275 -16.36 25.35 2.69
C ILE A 275 -17.42 24.33 2.31
N SER A 276 -18.37 24.04 3.20
CA SER A 276 -19.46 23.12 2.88
C SER A 276 -20.44 23.77 1.91
N SER A 277 -20.72 23.12 0.78
CA SER A 277 -21.68 23.62 -0.22
C SER A 277 -23.12 23.66 0.30
N ARG A 278 -23.41 23.06 1.46
CA ARG A 278 -24.70 23.15 2.14
C ARG A 278 -25.03 24.58 2.60
N TYR A 279 -24.00 25.40 2.82
CA TYR A 279 -24.13 26.76 3.33
C TYR A 279 -23.52 27.79 2.36
N ALA A 280 -23.41 27.44 1.08
CA ALA A 280 -22.93 28.33 0.05
C ALA A 280 -23.67 28.06 -1.27
N GLU A 281 -23.94 29.12 -2.04
CA GLU A 281 -24.60 29.05 -3.33
C GLU A 281 -23.68 29.62 -4.42
N LYS A 282 -23.74 29.05 -5.62
CA LYS A 282 -22.95 29.53 -6.76
C LYS A 282 -23.67 30.69 -7.45
N GLU A 283 -22.92 31.75 -7.75
CA GLU A 283 -23.32 32.87 -8.60
C GLU A 283 -22.63 32.82 -9.97
#